data_AF-A0A966F690-F1
#
_entry.id   AF-A0A966F690-F1
#
_cell.length_a   1.000
_cell.length_b   1.000
_cell.length_c   1.000
_cell.angle_alpha   90.00
_cell.angle_beta   90.00
_cell.angle_gamma   90.00
#
_symmetry.space_group_name_H-M   'P 1'
#
loop_
_entity.id
_entity.type
_entity.pdbx_description
1 polymer ?
#
loop_
_entity_poly.entity_id
_entity_poly.type
_entity_poly.pdbx_seq_one_letter_code
_entity_poly.pdbx_strand_id
1 'polypeptide(L)'
;MAFLIILSGALILFVVEKKELRKSFIVLILSASLFLGASNVLSKIVFEASNFITGFFWIKIGGVLLALFFLIFKKYRQEILNSNQRSLVRHYFLYLSNRAYAGIGSLFVNLAISLSYHPALVDATQSLKYVVIFLFALILLKERFKGRVLIGKISATILISFGIFFLALIGYARAIPINESRHINWGLTYSTKFAAQLGLDWQKTYEKILLELKPEKVRLIIYWDQTESEPNKFDFSETDWLLEKTSEYKIPAILTLGMRVPRWPECHSPEWAKKLAAEEKEEALRQYLKTVVSRYKDNLTIKMWQIENEPFLFFGECPNRGKDFFEKEIATVKSIDSTRPVIATDSGEFGLWYKAAKMGDVFGTTMYRKVHTRALGWLFENIEYPIGPEHFRLKERIIRLLINNFTKRFIVIELQAEPWSPTQLQDRSYEDQMELFSFDYFTDTIKYAKETGFDEYYLWGAEWWYFIKEKYNDSRYWDFAKTLFKT
;
A
#
# COMPACT_ATOMS: atom_id res chain seq x y z
N MET A 1 3.30 6.34 -9.84
CA MET A 1 4.73 6.56 -9.47
C MET A 1 5.70 6.16 -10.58
N ALA A 2 5.77 4.89 -11.03
CA ALA A 2 6.72 4.43 -12.07
C ALA A 2 6.76 5.32 -13.32
N PHE A 3 5.59 5.68 -13.85
CA PHE A 3 5.44 6.61 -14.98
C PHE A 3 6.17 7.95 -14.76
N LEU A 4 5.98 8.58 -13.60
CA LEU A 4 6.59 9.88 -13.26
C LEU A 4 8.11 9.79 -13.15
N ILE A 5 8.65 8.67 -12.67
CA ILE A 5 10.09 8.43 -12.60
C ILE A 5 10.67 8.34 -14.01
N ILE A 6 10.04 7.55 -14.90
CA ILE A 6 10.48 7.41 -16.29
C ILE A 6 10.40 8.77 -17.01
N LEU A 7 9.29 9.49 -16.84
CA LEU A 7 9.08 10.81 -17.42
C LEU A 7 10.13 11.82 -16.95
N SER A 8 10.43 11.85 -15.65
CA SER A 8 11.48 12.71 -15.08
C SER A 8 12.85 12.41 -15.71
N GLY A 9 13.19 11.14 -15.88
CA GLY A 9 14.42 10.75 -16.58
C GLY A 9 14.46 11.23 -18.04
N ALA A 10 13.35 11.09 -18.77
CA ALA A 10 13.23 11.58 -20.15
C ALA A 10 13.35 13.11 -20.24
N LEU A 11 12.76 13.85 -19.29
CA LEU A 11 12.88 15.30 -19.20
C LEU A 11 14.31 15.76 -18.91
N ILE A 12 15.05 15.03 -18.05
CA ILE A 12 16.47 15.33 -17.80
C ILE A 12 17.28 15.18 -19.10
N LEU A 13 17.07 14.11 -19.88
CA LEU A 13 17.76 13.95 -21.17
C LEU A 13 17.46 15.13 -22.09
N PHE A 14 16.19 15.53 -22.17
CA PHE A 14 15.77 16.66 -22.97
C PHE A 14 16.47 17.97 -22.52
N VAL A 15 16.58 18.24 -21.22
CA VAL A 15 17.19 19.48 -20.71
C VAL A 15 18.71 19.50 -20.88
N VAL A 16 19.35 18.34 -20.72
CA VAL A 16 20.81 18.21 -20.72
C VAL A 16 21.41 18.31 -22.13
N GLU A 17 20.61 18.00 -23.15
CA GLU A 17 21.02 18.12 -24.54
C GLU A 17 21.17 19.60 -24.93
N LYS A 18 22.36 19.96 -25.46
CA LYS A 18 22.61 21.32 -25.96
C LYS A 18 21.65 21.60 -27.12
N LYS A 19 20.89 22.67 -27.01
CA LYS A 19 19.83 23.01 -27.95
C LYS A 19 20.06 24.37 -28.58
N GLU A 20 20.06 24.40 -29.91
CA GLU A 20 19.77 25.59 -30.70
C GLU A 20 18.27 25.65 -31.03
N LEU A 21 17.41 25.61 -30.02
CA LEU A 21 15.96 25.68 -30.25
C LEU A 21 15.52 27.14 -30.37
N ARG A 22 15.00 27.53 -31.54
CA ARG A 22 14.28 28.80 -31.68
C ARG A 22 12.96 28.72 -30.91
N LYS A 23 12.60 29.78 -30.19
CA LYS A 23 11.34 29.86 -29.41
C LYS A 23 10.09 29.55 -30.25
N SER A 24 10.12 29.86 -31.55
CA SER A 24 9.03 29.56 -32.49
C SER A 24 8.73 28.06 -32.67
N PHE A 25 9.69 27.17 -32.40
CA PHE A 25 9.48 25.72 -32.50
C PHE A 25 8.77 25.12 -31.30
N ILE A 26 8.67 25.84 -30.17
CA ILE A 26 8.04 25.30 -28.96
C ILE A 26 6.57 24.94 -29.22
N VAL A 27 5.83 25.83 -29.90
CA VAL A 27 4.42 25.59 -30.26
C VAL A 27 4.27 24.36 -31.14
N LEU A 28 5.16 24.18 -32.13
CA LEU A 28 5.16 23.02 -33.01
C LEU A 28 5.47 21.72 -32.25
N ILE A 29 6.43 21.75 -31.33
CA ILE A 29 6.79 20.59 -30.49
C ILE A 29 5.61 20.19 -29.60
N LEU A 30 4.97 21.16 -28.94
CA LEU A 30 3.81 20.91 -28.08
C LEU A 30 2.63 20.37 -28.90
N SER A 31 2.37 20.94 -30.07
CA SER A 31 1.31 20.48 -30.97
C SER A 31 1.58 19.05 -31.45
N ALA A 32 2.80 18.76 -31.91
CA ALA A 32 3.18 17.41 -32.34
C ALA A 32 3.05 16.39 -31.20
N SER A 33 3.45 16.76 -29.98
CA SER A 33 3.32 15.91 -28.80
C SER A 33 1.86 15.63 -28.46
N LEU A 34 0.99 16.63 -28.54
CA LEU A 34 -0.46 16.50 -28.33
C LEU A 34 -1.08 15.54 -29.36
N PHE A 35 -0.80 15.72 -30.64
CA PHE A 35 -1.37 14.87 -31.69
C PHE A 35 -0.84 13.44 -31.65
N LEU A 36 0.44 13.23 -31.28
CA LEU A 36 0.99 11.90 -31.06
C LEU A 36 0.30 11.19 -29.89
N GLY A 37 0.13 11.90 -28.76
CA GLY A 37 -0.61 11.38 -27.62
C GLY A 37 -2.06 11.03 -27.98
N ALA A 38 -2.77 11.93 -28.67
CA ALA A 38 -4.13 11.70 -29.14
C ALA A 38 -4.22 10.49 -30.08
N SER A 39 -3.26 10.34 -31.00
CA SER A 39 -3.18 9.19 -31.92
C SER A 39 -3.07 7.86 -31.16
N ASN A 40 -2.27 7.81 -30.09
CA ASN A 40 -2.12 6.61 -29.27
C ASN A 40 -3.38 6.28 -28.46
N VAL A 41 -4.08 7.29 -27.92
CA VAL A 41 -5.37 7.12 -27.25
C VAL A 41 -6.42 6.61 -28.23
N LEU A 42 -6.54 7.22 -29.41
CA LEU A 42 -7.47 6.77 -30.45
C LEU A 42 -7.15 5.36 -30.93
N SER A 43 -5.87 5.02 -31.09
CA SER A 43 -5.44 3.66 -31.44
C SER A 43 -5.88 2.65 -30.38
N LYS A 44 -5.76 3.00 -29.10
CA LYS A 44 -6.24 2.13 -28.00
C LYS A 44 -7.74 1.92 -28.06
N ILE A 45 -8.53 2.97 -28.29
CA ILE A 45 -9.99 2.87 -28.46
C ILE A 45 -10.35 1.92 -29.60
N VAL A 46 -9.63 2.00 -30.73
CA VAL A 46 -9.82 1.08 -31.86
C VAL A 46 -9.51 -0.37 -31.47
N PHE A 47 -8.45 -0.62 -30.69
CA PHE A 47 -8.08 -1.95 -30.22
C PHE A 47 -9.00 -2.50 -29.11
N GLU A 48 -9.76 -1.66 -28.42
CA GLU A 48 -10.80 -2.11 -27.48
C GLU A 48 -12.10 -2.47 -28.22
N ALA A 49 -12.39 -1.78 -29.32
CA ALA A 49 -13.57 -2.02 -30.15
C ALA A 49 -13.40 -3.15 -31.20
N SER A 50 -12.17 -3.59 -31.47
CA SER A 50 -11.87 -4.57 -32.53
C SER A 50 -10.67 -5.45 -32.18
N ASN A 51 -10.52 -6.58 -32.88
CA ASN A 51 -9.31 -7.40 -32.71
C ASN A 51 -8.06 -6.67 -33.24
N PHE A 52 -6.88 -7.11 -32.77
CA PHE A 52 -5.60 -6.46 -33.09
C PHE A 52 -5.36 -6.31 -34.61
N ILE A 53 -5.61 -7.36 -35.40
CA ILE A 53 -5.32 -7.37 -36.84
C ILE A 53 -6.21 -6.35 -37.56
N THR A 54 -7.52 -6.39 -37.31
CA THR A 54 -8.49 -5.48 -37.92
C THR A 54 -8.23 -4.03 -37.51
N GLY A 55 -8.01 -3.77 -36.21
CA GLY A 55 -7.71 -2.44 -35.72
C GLY A 55 -6.41 -1.89 -36.30
N PHE A 56 -5.35 -2.70 -36.32
CA PHE A 56 -4.05 -2.33 -36.89
C PHE A 56 -4.16 -2.00 -38.38
N PHE A 57 -4.88 -2.82 -39.15
CA PHE A 57 -5.12 -2.58 -40.56
C PHE A 57 -5.77 -1.21 -40.80
N TRP A 58 -6.87 -0.91 -40.12
CA TRP A 58 -7.58 0.36 -40.31
C TRP A 58 -6.78 1.58 -39.88
N ILE A 59 -6.02 1.50 -38.79
CA ILE A 59 -5.10 2.56 -38.37
C ILE A 59 -4.07 2.84 -39.48
N LYS A 60 -3.49 1.80 -40.08
CA LYS A 60 -2.51 1.96 -41.17
C LYS A 60 -3.15 2.48 -42.45
N ILE A 61 -4.32 2.01 -42.83
CA ILE A 61 -5.06 2.53 -44.00
C ILE A 61 -5.40 4.01 -43.82
N GLY A 62 -5.84 4.44 -42.64
CA GLY A 62 -6.07 5.85 -42.35
C GLY A 62 -4.81 6.71 -42.57
N GLY A 63 -3.64 6.22 -42.12
CA GLY A 63 -2.35 6.86 -42.39
C GLY A 63 -2.00 6.94 -43.87
N VAL A 64 -2.27 5.89 -44.64
CA VAL A 64 -2.08 5.87 -46.11
C VAL A 64 -2.99 6.89 -46.79
N LEU A 65 -4.28 6.93 -46.43
CA LEU A 65 -5.23 7.90 -46.99
C LEU A 65 -4.83 9.34 -46.67
N LEU A 66 -4.36 9.61 -45.45
CA LEU A 66 -3.84 10.92 -45.07
C LEU A 66 -2.59 11.30 -45.88
N ALA A 67 -1.68 10.35 -46.12
CA ALA A 67 -0.51 10.58 -46.97
C ALA A 67 -0.92 10.90 -48.42
N LEU A 68 -1.90 10.17 -48.97
CA LEU A 68 -2.43 10.41 -50.31
C LEU A 68 -3.16 11.76 -50.42
N PHE A 69 -3.82 12.21 -49.35
CA PHE A 69 -4.47 13.51 -49.30
C PHE A 69 -3.50 14.67 -49.58
N PHE A 70 -2.23 14.57 -49.16
CA PHE A 70 -1.23 15.59 -49.47
C PHE A 70 -0.94 15.74 -50.98
N LEU A 71 -1.23 14.74 -51.81
CA LEU A 71 -1.06 14.80 -53.27
C LEU A 71 -2.08 15.71 -53.96
N ILE A 72 -3.17 16.09 -53.27
CA ILE A 72 -4.15 17.05 -53.78
C ILE A 72 -3.50 18.43 -53.96
N PHE A 73 -2.54 18.79 -53.10
CA PHE A 73 -1.86 20.07 -53.18
C PHE A 73 -0.79 20.06 -54.28
N LYS A 74 -0.99 20.89 -55.31
CA LYS A 74 -0.11 21.00 -56.48
C LYS A 74 1.36 21.18 -56.11
N LYS A 75 1.66 21.97 -55.06
CA LYS A 75 3.01 22.22 -54.56
C LYS A 75 3.72 20.93 -54.13
N TYR A 76 3.11 20.15 -53.23
CA TYR A 76 3.71 18.91 -52.73
C TYR A 76 3.85 17.86 -53.82
N ARG A 77 2.86 17.76 -54.72
CA ARG A 77 2.94 16.86 -55.88
C ARG A 77 4.12 17.21 -56.79
N GLN A 78 4.36 18.50 -57.07
CA GLN A 78 5.51 18.94 -57.88
C GLN A 78 6.83 18.68 -57.16
N GLU A 79 6.93 18.93 -55.85
CA GLU A 79 8.14 18.65 -55.06
C GLU A 79 8.49 17.14 -55.04
N ILE A 80 7.48 16.27 -54.85
CA ILE A 80 7.68 14.82 -54.86
C ILE A 80 8.14 14.33 -56.24
N LEU A 81 7.49 14.77 -57.33
CA LEU A 81 7.87 14.37 -58.69
C LEU A 81 9.26 14.88 -59.09
N ASN A 82 9.64 16.08 -58.61
CA ASN A 82 10.96 16.67 -58.88
C ASN A 82 12.07 16.11 -57.97
N SER A 83 11.74 15.35 -56.92
CA SER A 83 12.71 14.74 -55.99
C SER A 83 13.55 13.62 -56.61
N ASN A 84 13.30 13.27 -57.87
CA ASN A 84 13.78 12.07 -58.57
C ASN A 84 15.29 12.05 -58.92
N GLN A 85 16.14 12.84 -58.24
CA GLN A 85 17.56 12.96 -58.60
C GLN A 85 18.59 12.88 -57.45
N ARG A 86 18.20 12.59 -56.20
CA ARG A 86 19.20 12.38 -55.12
C ARG A 86 18.84 11.25 -54.15
N SER A 87 19.21 10.02 -54.53
CA SER A 87 19.87 9.00 -53.68
C SER A 87 19.51 7.57 -54.11
N LEU A 88 20.34 6.98 -54.97
CA LEU A 88 20.47 5.53 -54.96
C LEU A 88 21.25 5.18 -53.69
N VAL A 89 20.55 4.68 -52.68
CA VAL A 89 21.18 4.24 -51.44
C VAL A 89 22.26 3.22 -51.78
N ARG A 90 23.53 3.53 -51.44
CA ARG A 90 24.72 2.74 -51.81
C ARG A 90 24.62 1.25 -51.40
N HIS A 91 23.79 0.95 -50.39
CA HIS A 91 23.53 -0.41 -49.89
C HIS A 91 22.02 -0.67 -49.77
N TYR A 92 21.41 -1.14 -50.86
CA TYR A 92 19.98 -1.45 -50.94
C TYR A 92 19.51 -2.42 -49.84
N PHE A 93 20.31 -3.46 -49.56
CA PHE A 93 19.99 -4.44 -48.52
C PHE A 93 19.88 -3.82 -47.12
N LEU A 94 20.83 -2.95 -46.74
CA LEU A 94 20.79 -2.27 -45.43
C LEU A 94 19.59 -1.33 -45.33
N TYR A 95 19.24 -0.66 -46.43
CA TYR A 95 18.04 0.17 -46.49
C TYR A 95 16.77 -0.66 -46.26
N LEU A 96 16.61 -1.76 -46.98
CA LEU A 96 15.44 -2.63 -46.88
C LEU A 96 15.33 -3.25 -45.48
N SER A 97 16.44 -3.75 -44.94
CA SER A 97 16.51 -4.32 -43.59
C SER A 97 16.12 -3.30 -42.52
N ASN A 98 16.59 -2.06 -42.62
CA ASN A 98 16.18 -0.99 -41.71
C ASN A 98 14.68 -0.66 -41.81
N ARG A 99 14.11 -0.67 -43.02
CA ARG A 99 12.67 -0.47 -43.22
C ARG A 99 11.83 -1.61 -42.65
N ALA A 100 12.25 -2.85 -42.86
CA ALA A 100 11.61 -4.03 -42.29
C ALA A 100 11.65 -3.97 -40.74
N TYR A 101 12.82 -3.66 -40.19
CA TYR A 101 13.01 -3.48 -38.74
C TYR A 101 12.08 -2.40 -38.16
N ALA A 102 12.00 -1.24 -38.82
CA ALA A 102 11.09 -0.17 -38.42
C ALA A 102 9.60 -0.59 -38.51
N GLY A 103 9.23 -1.39 -39.51
CA GLY A 103 7.90 -1.96 -39.65
C GLY A 103 7.55 -2.92 -38.50
N ILE A 104 8.45 -3.84 -38.17
CA ILE A 104 8.32 -4.76 -37.03
C ILE A 104 8.22 -3.98 -35.72
N GLY A 105 9.07 -2.97 -35.53
CA GLY A 105 9.01 -2.09 -34.35
C GLY A 105 7.67 -1.38 -34.24
N SER A 106 7.11 -0.88 -35.35
CA SER A 106 5.78 -0.27 -35.36
C SER A 106 4.68 -1.27 -34.98
N LEU A 107 4.78 -2.51 -35.45
CA LEU A 107 3.85 -3.58 -35.08
C LEU A 107 3.90 -3.87 -33.57
N PHE A 108 5.10 -4.01 -33.00
CA PHE A 108 5.24 -4.26 -31.56
C PHE A 108 4.77 -3.09 -30.69
N VAL A 109 5.00 -1.85 -31.12
CA VAL A 109 4.45 -0.68 -30.39
C VAL A 109 2.92 -0.71 -30.41
N ASN A 110 2.30 -1.00 -31.56
CA ASN A 110 0.84 -1.10 -31.64
C ASN A 110 0.30 -2.28 -30.83
N LEU A 111 1.01 -3.41 -30.83
CA LEU A 111 0.66 -4.56 -30.00
C LEU A 111 0.75 -4.20 -28.51
N ALA A 112 1.81 -3.50 -28.09
CA ALA A 112 1.94 -3.02 -26.72
C ALA A 112 0.80 -2.05 -26.34
N ILE A 113 0.42 -1.13 -27.23
CA ILE A 113 -0.75 -0.25 -27.01
C ILE A 113 -2.02 -1.10 -26.83
N SER A 114 -2.24 -2.10 -27.69
CA SER A 114 -3.42 -2.96 -27.63
C SER A 114 -3.52 -3.71 -26.30
N LEU A 115 -2.40 -4.23 -25.79
CA LEU A 115 -2.33 -5.00 -24.54
C LEU A 115 -2.29 -4.11 -23.29
N SER A 116 -1.80 -2.87 -23.41
CA SER A 116 -1.66 -1.97 -22.27
C SER A 116 -3.00 -1.48 -21.75
N TYR A 117 -3.13 -1.30 -20.43
CA TYR A 117 -4.27 -0.61 -19.84
C TYR A 117 -4.21 0.91 -20.08
N HIS A 118 -3.00 1.48 -20.17
CA HIS A 118 -2.77 2.90 -20.45
C HIS A 118 -1.70 3.09 -21.53
N PRO A 119 -2.03 3.69 -22.69
CA PRO A 119 -1.07 3.95 -23.78
C PRO A 119 0.12 4.83 -23.36
N ALA A 120 -0.10 5.75 -22.41
CA ALA A 120 0.95 6.61 -21.87
C ALA A 120 2.11 5.83 -21.23
N LEU A 121 1.84 4.63 -20.66
CA LEU A 121 2.90 3.77 -20.13
C LEU A 121 3.76 3.20 -21.25
N VAL A 122 3.16 2.81 -22.37
CA VAL A 122 3.88 2.34 -23.55
C VAL A 122 4.82 3.44 -24.04
N ASP A 123 4.32 4.67 -24.20
CA ASP A 123 5.13 5.81 -24.62
C ASP A 123 6.27 6.12 -23.64
N ALA A 124 5.99 6.11 -22.33
CA ALA A 124 7.03 6.32 -21.33
C ALA A 124 8.14 5.25 -21.43
N THR A 125 7.78 3.97 -21.60
CA THR A 125 8.78 2.90 -21.75
C THR A 125 9.63 3.06 -23.02
N GLN A 126 9.13 3.73 -24.07
CA GLN A 126 9.94 4.04 -25.24
C GLN A 126 11.13 4.95 -24.92
N SER A 127 11.13 5.68 -23.79
CA SER A 127 12.30 6.44 -23.34
C SER A 127 13.55 5.58 -23.14
N LEU A 128 13.39 4.25 -22.98
CA LEU A 128 14.49 3.29 -22.99
C LEU A 128 15.37 3.40 -24.24
N LYS A 129 14.80 3.79 -25.39
CA LYS A 129 15.56 4.01 -26.64
C LYS A 129 16.69 5.03 -26.44
N TYR A 130 16.49 6.05 -25.61
CA TYR A 130 17.51 7.07 -25.36
C TYR A 130 18.64 6.56 -24.46
N VAL A 131 18.33 5.63 -23.55
CA VAL A 131 19.36 4.89 -22.79
C VAL A 131 20.22 4.07 -23.76
N VAL A 132 19.57 3.33 -24.66
CA VAL A 132 20.25 2.52 -25.68
C VAL A 132 21.11 3.40 -26.59
N ILE A 133 20.60 4.53 -27.07
CA ILE A 133 21.35 5.50 -27.89
C ILE A 133 22.57 6.03 -27.12
N PHE A 134 22.40 6.41 -25.85
CA PHE A 134 23.50 6.91 -25.02
C PHE A 134 24.60 5.85 -24.84
N LEU A 135 24.24 4.60 -24.53
CA LEU A 135 25.19 3.50 -24.39
C LEU A 135 25.91 3.20 -25.71
N PHE A 136 25.19 3.18 -26.84
CA PHE A 136 25.80 3.00 -28.15
C PHE A 136 26.74 4.14 -28.53
N ALA A 137 26.36 5.39 -28.26
CA ALA A 137 27.23 6.54 -28.50
C ALA A 137 28.54 6.45 -27.68
N LEU A 138 28.45 5.98 -26.44
CA LEU A 138 29.62 5.80 -25.58
C LEU A 138 30.51 4.64 -26.06
N ILE A 139 29.93 3.49 -26.41
CA ILE A 139 30.67 2.25 -26.73
C ILE A 139 31.12 2.22 -28.20
N LEU A 140 30.20 2.40 -29.14
CA LEU A 140 30.47 2.27 -30.58
C LEU A 140 31.07 3.54 -31.17
N LEU A 141 30.50 4.70 -30.83
CA LEU A 141 30.96 5.98 -31.38
C LEU A 141 32.11 6.60 -30.58
N LYS A 142 32.44 6.02 -29.41
CA LYS A 142 33.48 6.50 -28.49
C LYS A 142 33.30 7.99 -28.16
N GLU A 143 32.06 8.44 -28.09
CA GLU A 143 31.73 9.84 -27.86
C GLU A 143 32.16 10.25 -26.43
N ARG A 144 32.86 11.38 -26.32
CA ARG A 144 33.39 11.86 -25.03
C ARG A 144 32.45 12.88 -24.41
N PHE A 145 31.55 12.41 -23.55
CA PHE A 145 30.72 13.28 -22.71
C PHE A 145 31.52 13.80 -21.51
N LYS A 146 31.35 15.08 -21.14
CA LYS A 146 32.04 15.71 -19.99
C LYS A 146 31.09 16.58 -19.17
N GLY A 147 31.43 16.73 -17.88
CA GLY A 147 30.78 17.67 -16.96
C GLY A 147 29.28 17.40 -16.76
N ARG A 148 28.48 18.47 -16.77
CA ARG A 148 27.03 18.42 -16.53
C ARG A 148 26.27 17.51 -17.51
N VAL A 149 26.76 17.37 -18.75
CA VAL A 149 26.12 16.53 -19.77
C VAL A 149 26.21 15.05 -19.43
N LEU A 150 27.38 14.60 -18.98
CA LEU A 150 27.57 13.21 -18.58
C LEU A 150 26.73 12.86 -17.35
N ILE A 151 26.78 13.72 -16.31
CA ILE A 151 25.99 13.53 -15.08
C ILE A 151 24.50 13.45 -15.41
N GLY A 152 23.98 14.38 -16.22
CA GLY A 152 22.58 14.38 -16.63
C GLY A 152 22.17 13.12 -17.38
N LYS A 153 22.97 12.66 -18.35
CA LYS A 153 22.69 11.42 -19.09
C LYS A 153 22.74 10.17 -18.20
N ILE A 154 23.66 10.10 -17.25
CA ILE A 154 23.74 9.02 -16.26
C ILE A 154 22.51 9.04 -15.34
N SER A 155 22.20 10.18 -14.73
CA SER A 155 21.03 10.32 -13.83
C SER A 155 19.74 9.95 -14.53
N ALA A 156 19.54 10.42 -15.77
CA ALA A 156 18.38 10.04 -16.56
C ALA A 156 18.34 8.54 -16.88
N THR A 157 19.48 7.95 -17.22
CA THR A 157 19.59 6.51 -17.47
C THR A 157 19.18 5.70 -16.24
N ILE A 158 19.65 6.10 -15.06
CA ILE A 158 19.28 5.47 -13.79
C ILE A 158 17.77 5.59 -13.54
N LEU A 159 17.20 6.78 -13.69
CA LEU A 159 15.76 7.00 -13.48
C LEU A 159 14.90 6.21 -14.46
N ILE A 160 15.20 6.21 -15.75
CA ILE A 160 14.45 5.44 -16.76
C ILE A 160 14.54 3.94 -16.45
N SER A 161 15.74 3.44 -16.17
CA SER A 161 15.96 2.02 -15.87
C SER A 161 15.26 1.61 -14.58
N PHE A 162 15.36 2.41 -13.53
CA PHE A 162 14.67 2.17 -12.25
C PHE A 162 13.16 2.23 -12.41
N GLY A 163 12.63 3.20 -13.16
CA GLY A 163 11.19 3.31 -13.41
C GLY A 163 10.62 2.12 -14.19
N ILE A 164 11.37 1.60 -15.18
CA ILE A 164 10.99 0.39 -15.92
C ILE A 164 11.09 -0.84 -15.01
N PHE A 165 12.15 -0.98 -14.24
CA PHE A 165 12.29 -2.05 -13.25
C PHE A 165 11.14 -2.04 -12.24
N PHE A 166 10.79 -0.86 -11.72
CA PHE A 166 9.69 -0.68 -10.78
C PHE A 166 8.34 -1.02 -11.40
N LEU A 167 8.12 -0.69 -12.68
CA LEU A 167 6.93 -1.11 -13.42
C LEU A 167 6.85 -2.63 -13.57
N ALA A 168 7.97 -3.29 -13.90
CA ALA A 168 8.06 -4.74 -13.98
C ALA A 168 7.82 -5.39 -12.61
N LEU A 169 8.34 -4.80 -11.53
CA LEU A 169 8.14 -5.27 -10.17
C LEU A 169 6.66 -5.20 -9.74
N ILE A 170 5.95 -4.11 -10.08
CA ILE A 170 4.50 -4.01 -9.85
C ILE A 170 3.75 -5.07 -10.67
N GLY A 171 4.14 -5.28 -11.94
CA GLY A 171 3.56 -6.34 -12.78
C GLY A 171 3.76 -7.73 -12.18
N TYR A 172 4.97 -8.02 -11.71
CA TYR A 172 5.28 -9.26 -10.99
C TYR A 172 4.44 -9.40 -9.71
N ALA A 173 4.35 -8.34 -8.91
CA ALA A 173 3.58 -8.33 -7.66
C ALA A 173 2.09 -8.62 -7.89
N ARG A 174 1.51 -8.09 -8.98
CA ARG A 174 0.12 -8.35 -9.37
C ARG A 174 -0.09 -9.80 -9.82
N ALA A 175 0.90 -10.36 -10.50
CA ALA A 175 0.89 -11.74 -10.98
C ALA A 175 1.14 -12.79 -9.86
N ILE A 176 1.45 -12.37 -8.63
CA ILE A 176 1.52 -13.27 -7.47
C ILE A 176 0.15 -13.94 -7.31
N PRO A 177 0.04 -15.28 -7.45
CA PRO A 177 -1.25 -15.96 -7.36
C PRO A 177 -1.83 -15.84 -5.95
N ILE A 178 -3.15 -15.70 -5.88
CA ILE A 178 -3.92 -15.71 -4.64
C ILE A 178 -4.82 -16.94 -4.70
N ASN A 179 -4.88 -17.68 -3.60
CA ASN A 179 -5.88 -18.73 -3.47
C ASN A 179 -7.22 -18.07 -3.09
N GLU A 180 -8.14 -17.97 -4.06
CA GLU A 180 -9.47 -17.37 -3.84
C GLU A 180 -10.37 -18.25 -2.96
N SER A 181 -10.12 -19.57 -2.92
CA SER A 181 -10.90 -20.51 -2.10
C SER A 181 -10.27 -20.78 -0.74
N ARG A 182 -9.28 -19.99 -0.32
CA ARG A 182 -8.66 -20.14 1.00
C ARG A 182 -9.66 -19.80 2.10
N HIS A 183 -9.57 -20.51 3.22
CA HIS A 183 -10.33 -20.15 4.41
C HIS A 183 -9.73 -18.88 5.01
N ILE A 184 -10.54 -17.82 5.13
CA ILE A 184 -10.12 -16.56 5.74
C ILE A 184 -10.73 -16.50 7.13
N ASN A 185 -9.88 -16.45 8.15
CA ASN A 185 -10.34 -16.32 9.53
C ASN A 185 -10.57 -14.84 9.83
N TRP A 186 -11.82 -14.48 10.10
CA TRP A 186 -12.18 -13.10 10.45
C TRP A 186 -12.27 -12.94 11.98
N GLY A 187 -11.37 -12.13 12.52
CA GLY A 187 -11.42 -11.65 13.90
C GLY A 187 -11.79 -10.18 13.97
N LEU A 188 -11.92 -9.66 15.18
CA LEU A 188 -12.05 -8.21 15.43
C LEU A 188 -11.22 -7.80 16.63
N THR A 189 -10.90 -6.52 16.70
CA THR A 189 -10.32 -5.93 17.91
C THR A 189 -11.38 -5.20 18.70
N TYR A 190 -11.28 -5.28 20.03
CA TYR A 190 -12.16 -4.58 20.94
C TYR A 190 -11.38 -3.70 21.93
N SER A 191 -11.84 -2.46 22.09
CA SER A 191 -11.33 -1.46 23.02
C SER A 191 -12.44 -0.96 23.93
N THR A 192 -12.28 -1.19 25.23
CA THR A 192 -13.16 -0.66 26.28
C THR A 192 -13.14 0.88 26.30
N LYS A 193 -11.96 1.48 26.14
CA LYS A 193 -11.79 2.94 26.03
C LYS A 193 -12.57 3.54 24.88
N PHE A 194 -12.56 2.91 23.70
CA PHE A 194 -13.25 3.46 22.54
C PHE A 194 -14.77 3.32 22.63
N ALA A 195 -15.27 2.18 23.13
CA ALA A 195 -16.69 2.04 23.42
C ALA A 195 -17.15 3.15 24.39
N ALA A 196 -16.40 3.39 25.47
CA ALA A 196 -16.69 4.46 26.42
C ALA A 196 -16.60 5.86 25.78
N GLN A 197 -15.60 6.11 24.93
CA GLN A 197 -15.44 7.37 24.20
C GLN A 197 -16.66 7.66 23.29
N LEU A 198 -17.20 6.64 22.65
CA LEU A 198 -18.42 6.74 21.83
C LEU A 198 -19.70 6.94 22.66
N GLY A 199 -19.61 6.96 23.99
CA GLY A 199 -20.75 7.04 24.91
C GLY A 199 -21.50 5.72 25.07
N LEU A 200 -20.89 4.60 24.69
CA LEU A 200 -21.48 3.28 24.82
C LEU A 200 -21.10 2.63 26.16
N ASP A 201 -21.98 1.76 26.66
CA ASP A 201 -21.65 0.81 27.72
C ASP A 201 -20.73 -0.28 27.14
N TRP A 202 -19.48 -0.31 27.60
CA TRP A 202 -18.47 -1.21 27.06
C TRP A 202 -18.78 -2.69 27.36
N GLN A 203 -19.49 -3.02 28.43
CA GLN A 203 -19.85 -4.42 28.72
C GLN A 203 -20.94 -4.87 27.76
N LYS A 204 -22.03 -4.10 27.64
CA LYS A 204 -23.13 -4.40 26.73
C LYS A 204 -22.68 -4.43 25.28
N THR A 205 -21.82 -3.50 24.88
CA THR A 205 -21.28 -3.45 23.51
C THR A 205 -20.50 -4.73 23.22
N TYR A 206 -19.63 -5.16 24.14
CA TYR A 206 -18.86 -6.38 23.97
C TYR A 206 -19.75 -7.63 23.89
N GLU A 207 -20.74 -7.76 24.80
CA GLU A 207 -21.71 -8.86 24.76
C GLU A 207 -22.47 -8.90 23.44
N LYS A 208 -22.88 -7.75 22.92
CA LYS A 208 -23.57 -7.63 21.62
C LYS A 208 -22.67 -8.07 20.47
N ILE A 209 -21.39 -7.70 20.50
CA ILE A 209 -20.40 -8.18 19.53
C ILE A 209 -20.30 -9.70 19.57
N LEU A 210 -20.10 -10.30 20.74
CA LEU A 210 -19.96 -11.76 20.87
C LEU A 210 -21.23 -12.51 20.45
N LEU A 211 -22.40 -12.00 20.86
CA LEU A 211 -23.68 -12.65 20.62
C LEU A 211 -24.17 -12.53 19.18
N GLU A 212 -24.09 -11.34 18.59
CA GLU A 212 -24.67 -11.07 17.28
C GLU A 212 -23.66 -11.22 16.13
N LEU A 213 -22.43 -10.73 16.31
CA LEU A 213 -21.39 -10.85 15.27
C LEU A 213 -20.71 -12.21 15.27
N LYS A 214 -20.51 -12.82 16.45
CA LYS A 214 -19.89 -14.14 16.63
C LYS A 214 -18.53 -14.26 15.90
N PRO A 215 -17.56 -13.36 16.17
CA PRO A 215 -16.28 -13.40 15.49
C PRO A 215 -15.54 -14.71 15.79
N GLU A 216 -14.75 -15.21 14.83
CA GLU A 216 -13.96 -16.43 15.03
C GLU A 216 -12.88 -16.23 16.10
N LYS A 217 -12.37 -15.00 16.23
CA LYS A 217 -11.31 -14.61 17.17
C LYS A 217 -11.48 -13.16 17.61
N VAL A 218 -10.98 -12.84 18.79
CA VAL A 218 -10.94 -11.46 19.29
C VAL A 218 -9.52 -11.04 19.66
N ARG A 219 -9.17 -9.78 19.40
CA ARG A 219 -8.00 -9.11 19.98
C ARG A 219 -8.49 -8.17 21.08
N LEU A 220 -8.01 -8.37 22.30
CA LEU A 220 -8.35 -7.59 23.47
C LEU A 220 -7.15 -6.76 23.91
N ILE A 221 -7.39 -5.51 24.30
CA ILE A 221 -6.34 -4.55 24.65
C ILE A 221 -6.36 -4.33 26.15
N ILE A 222 -5.21 -4.53 26.80
CA ILE A 222 -5.07 -4.28 28.24
C ILE A 222 -4.23 -3.03 28.42
N TYR A 223 -4.91 -1.98 28.89
CA TYR A 223 -4.31 -0.67 29.07
C TYR A 223 -3.60 -0.60 30.43
N TRP A 224 -2.30 -0.27 30.40
CA TRP A 224 -1.47 -0.22 31.61
C TRP A 224 -1.94 0.87 32.59
N ASP A 225 -2.32 2.05 32.07
CA ASP A 225 -2.86 3.16 32.86
C ASP A 225 -4.16 2.83 33.64
N GLN A 226 -4.97 1.89 33.16
CA GLN A 226 -6.17 1.41 33.85
C GLN A 226 -5.87 0.24 34.79
N THR A 227 -5.04 -0.70 34.34
CA THR A 227 -4.73 -1.93 35.07
C THR A 227 -3.85 -1.67 36.30
N GLU A 228 -2.97 -0.67 36.24
CA GLU A 228 -2.05 -0.30 37.33
C GLU A 228 -2.02 1.23 37.49
N SER A 229 -3.17 1.81 37.83
CA SER A 229 -3.34 3.26 38.01
C SER A 229 -2.45 3.83 39.13
N GLU A 230 -2.12 3.02 40.14
CA GLU A 230 -1.17 3.30 41.21
C GLU A 230 -0.06 2.24 41.26
N PRO A 231 1.18 2.59 41.65
CA PRO A 231 2.29 1.64 41.65
C PRO A 231 1.99 0.39 42.50
N ASN A 232 2.14 -0.79 41.91
CA ASN A 232 1.87 -2.10 42.53
C ASN A 232 0.42 -2.34 43.01
N LYS A 233 -0.55 -1.52 42.60
CA LYS A 233 -1.97 -1.75 42.85
C LYS A 233 -2.67 -2.07 41.54
N PHE A 234 -2.98 -3.35 41.37
CA PHE A 234 -3.56 -3.87 40.14
C PHE A 234 -5.09 -3.98 40.26
N ASP A 235 -5.80 -3.45 39.27
CA ASP A 235 -7.22 -3.72 39.04
C ASP A 235 -7.37 -4.60 37.79
N PHE A 236 -7.79 -5.84 38.00
CA PHE A 236 -7.99 -6.81 36.94
C PHE A 236 -9.46 -6.98 36.54
N SER A 237 -10.39 -6.25 37.18
CA SER A 237 -11.84 -6.44 37.00
C SER A 237 -12.29 -6.36 35.55
N GLU A 238 -11.79 -5.37 34.79
CA GLU A 238 -12.09 -5.21 33.36
C GLU A 238 -11.58 -6.41 32.54
N THR A 239 -10.32 -6.81 32.73
CA THR A 239 -9.70 -7.89 31.96
C THR A 239 -10.28 -9.26 32.32
N ASP A 240 -10.53 -9.51 33.61
CA ASP A 240 -11.15 -10.74 34.09
C ASP A 240 -12.54 -10.90 33.46
N TRP A 241 -13.35 -9.85 33.48
CA TRP A 241 -14.69 -9.87 32.88
C TRP A 241 -14.65 -10.09 31.37
N LEU A 242 -13.75 -9.41 30.64
CA LEU A 242 -13.60 -9.60 29.19
C LEU A 242 -13.23 -11.05 28.87
N LEU A 243 -12.24 -11.62 29.57
CA LEU A 243 -11.78 -12.99 29.33
C LEU A 243 -12.82 -14.03 29.74
N GLU A 244 -13.54 -13.82 30.84
CA GLU A 244 -14.66 -14.68 31.26
C GLU A 244 -15.75 -14.69 30.19
N LYS A 245 -16.22 -13.52 29.76
CA LYS A 245 -17.21 -13.41 28.69
C LYS A 245 -16.72 -14.03 27.39
N THR A 246 -15.48 -13.78 26.99
CA THR A 246 -14.91 -14.41 25.79
C THR A 246 -14.91 -15.94 25.90
N SER A 247 -14.58 -16.47 27.09
CA SER A 247 -14.55 -17.91 27.39
C SER A 247 -15.94 -18.55 27.31
N GLU A 248 -16.99 -17.88 27.82
CA GLU A 248 -18.38 -18.35 27.74
C GLU A 248 -18.82 -18.63 26.29
N TYR A 249 -18.40 -17.78 25.36
CA TYR A 249 -18.68 -17.94 23.93
C TYR A 249 -17.66 -18.83 23.20
N LYS A 250 -16.66 -19.36 23.90
CA LYS A 250 -15.59 -20.24 23.38
C LYS A 250 -14.78 -19.60 22.25
N ILE A 251 -14.61 -18.28 22.30
CA ILE A 251 -13.87 -17.54 21.27
C ILE A 251 -12.39 -17.44 21.69
N PRO A 252 -11.42 -17.79 20.84
CA PRO A 252 -10.01 -17.58 21.14
C PRO A 252 -9.64 -16.10 21.15
N ALA A 253 -8.79 -15.70 22.10
CA ALA A 253 -8.34 -14.32 22.29
C ALA A 253 -6.83 -14.13 22.02
N ILE A 254 -6.50 -12.97 21.44
CA ILE A 254 -5.19 -12.33 21.56
C ILE A 254 -5.28 -11.33 22.70
N LEU A 255 -4.31 -11.35 23.62
CA LEU A 255 -4.22 -10.35 24.67
C LEU A 255 -3.04 -9.41 24.37
N THR A 256 -3.35 -8.14 24.12
CA THR A 256 -2.38 -7.09 23.78
C THR A 256 -1.94 -6.36 25.04
N LEU A 257 -0.63 -6.39 25.30
CA LEU A 257 0.01 -5.84 26.48
C LEU A 257 1.15 -4.91 26.09
N GLY A 258 1.42 -3.91 26.93
CA GLY A 258 2.56 -3.02 26.77
C GLY A 258 2.22 -1.61 27.19
N MET A 259 3.18 -0.71 27.00
CA MET A 259 2.96 0.72 27.13
C MET A 259 2.30 1.28 25.88
N ARG A 260 2.78 0.91 24.69
CA ARG A 260 2.16 1.29 23.43
C ARG A 260 1.16 0.23 23.00
N VAL A 261 -0.13 0.52 23.05
CA VAL A 261 -1.19 -0.41 22.65
C VAL A 261 -2.25 0.34 21.80
N PRO A 262 -3.15 -0.35 21.08
CA PRO A 262 -4.04 0.32 20.13
C PRO A 262 -5.01 1.34 20.75
N ARG A 263 -5.40 2.35 19.94
CA ARG A 263 -6.15 3.62 20.22
C ARG A 263 -5.24 4.83 20.51
N TRP A 264 -5.77 6.02 20.30
CA TRP A 264 -5.11 7.30 20.60
C TRP A 264 -5.45 7.79 22.02
N PRO A 265 -4.51 8.38 22.78
CA PRO A 265 -3.07 8.46 22.49
C PRO A 265 -2.45 7.05 22.54
N GLU A 266 -1.44 6.78 21.69
CA GLU A 266 -0.92 5.42 21.49
C GLU A 266 -0.20 4.83 22.70
N CYS A 267 0.35 5.68 23.57
CA CYS A 267 1.06 5.27 24.78
C CYS A 267 0.22 5.49 26.04
N HIS A 268 -0.07 4.38 26.72
CA HIS A 268 -0.98 4.29 27.86
C HIS A 268 -0.24 4.05 29.17
N SER A 269 0.81 4.84 29.45
CA SER A 269 1.47 4.79 30.76
C SER A 269 0.60 5.41 31.85
N PRO A 270 0.54 4.84 33.07
CA PRO A 270 -0.08 5.51 34.20
C PRO A 270 0.68 6.79 34.60
N GLU A 271 0.00 7.73 35.27
CA GLU A 271 0.55 9.05 35.62
C GLU A 271 1.82 8.98 36.48
N TRP A 272 1.93 7.97 37.36
CA TRP A 272 3.13 7.76 38.16
C TRP A 272 4.32 7.31 37.30
N ALA A 273 4.08 6.41 36.34
CA ALA A 273 5.13 5.89 35.47
C ALA A 273 5.63 6.95 34.49
N LYS A 274 4.76 7.87 34.03
CA LYS A 274 5.15 8.98 33.14
C LYS A 274 6.29 9.83 33.72
N LYS A 275 6.34 9.98 35.04
CA LYS A 275 7.31 10.79 35.79
C LYS A 275 8.66 10.10 36.04
N LEU A 276 8.75 8.79 35.80
CA LEU A 276 9.97 8.02 36.00
C LEU A 276 11.02 8.31 34.91
N ALA A 277 12.30 8.11 35.25
CA ALA A 277 13.36 8.07 34.26
C ALA A 277 13.11 6.94 33.24
N ALA A 278 13.74 7.02 32.07
CA ALA A 278 13.49 6.06 30.99
C ALA A 278 13.75 4.62 31.44
N GLU A 279 14.91 4.35 32.06
CA GLU A 279 15.28 3.02 32.53
C GLU A 279 14.36 2.48 33.64
N GLU A 280 13.92 3.34 34.56
CA GLU A 280 13.00 2.99 35.64
C GLU A 280 11.59 2.68 35.10
N LYS A 281 11.13 3.45 34.11
CA LYS A 281 9.87 3.22 33.41
C LYS A 281 9.89 1.89 32.66
N GLU A 282 11.00 1.58 32.01
CA GLU A 282 11.21 0.30 31.32
C GLU A 282 11.17 -0.89 32.29
N GLU A 283 11.76 -0.75 33.48
CA GLU A 283 11.69 -1.78 34.51
C GLU A 283 10.27 -1.92 35.07
N ALA A 284 9.60 -0.81 35.35
CA ALA A 284 8.21 -0.80 35.79
C ALA A 284 7.28 -1.48 34.76
N LEU A 285 7.50 -1.21 33.47
CA LEU A 285 6.74 -1.85 32.39
C LEU A 285 7.00 -3.36 32.31
N ARG A 286 8.26 -3.81 32.45
CA ARG A 286 8.55 -5.25 32.53
C ARG A 286 7.92 -5.91 33.75
N GLN A 287 7.86 -5.21 34.88
CA GLN A 287 7.18 -5.71 36.08
C GLN A 287 5.65 -5.79 35.86
N TYR A 288 5.04 -4.81 35.19
CA TYR A 288 3.66 -4.87 34.74
C TYR A 288 3.40 -6.09 33.84
N LEU A 289 4.20 -6.26 32.77
CA LEU A 289 4.11 -7.41 31.87
C LEU A 289 4.23 -8.73 32.65
N LYS A 290 5.17 -8.79 33.60
CA LYS A 290 5.37 -9.98 34.44
C LYS A 290 4.14 -10.30 35.28
N THR A 291 3.54 -9.30 35.92
CA THR A 291 2.35 -9.49 36.76
C THR A 291 1.15 -9.94 35.92
N VAL A 292 0.88 -9.28 34.79
CA VAL A 292 -0.27 -9.59 33.92
C VAL A 292 -0.13 -10.98 33.31
N VAL A 293 1.02 -11.31 32.71
CA VAL A 293 1.24 -12.63 32.09
C VAL A 293 1.19 -13.73 33.15
N SER A 294 1.78 -13.50 34.34
CA SER A 294 1.74 -14.51 35.42
C SER A 294 0.32 -14.81 35.90
N ARG A 295 -0.56 -13.81 35.93
CA ARG A 295 -1.98 -13.99 36.29
C ARG A 295 -2.74 -14.84 35.27
N TYR A 296 -2.48 -14.60 33.98
CA TYR A 296 -3.33 -15.12 32.91
C TYR A 296 -2.72 -16.27 32.10
N LYS A 297 -1.47 -16.69 32.37
CA LYS A 297 -0.80 -17.80 31.66
C LYS A 297 -1.59 -19.12 31.65
N ASP A 298 -2.43 -19.36 32.64
CA ASP A 298 -3.22 -20.60 32.74
C ASP A 298 -4.62 -20.46 32.09
N ASN A 299 -4.96 -19.26 31.60
CA ASN A 299 -6.24 -19.02 30.92
C ASN A 299 -6.20 -19.60 29.48
N LEU A 300 -7.04 -20.60 29.22
CA LEU A 300 -7.08 -21.32 27.93
C LEU A 300 -7.72 -20.52 26.79
N THR A 301 -8.44 -19.44 27.09
CA THR A 301 -9.05 -18.53 26.11
C THR A 301 -7.96 -17.77 25.35
N ILE A 302 -6.89 -17.37 26.04
CA ILE A 302 -5.77 -16.66 25.45
C ILE A 302 -4.95 -17.64 24.61
N LYS A 303 -4.78 -17.33 23.32
CA LYS A 303 -3.99 -18.14 22.38
C LYS A 303 -2.64 -17.52 22.03
N MET A 304 -2.53 -16.19 22.11
CA MET A 304 -1.31 -15.46 21.75
C MET A 304 -1.21 -14.17 22.57
N TRP A 305 0.02 -13.75 22.82
CA TRP A 305 0.36 -12.48 23.46
C TRP A 305 0.79 -11.48 22.37
N GLN A 306 0.12 -10.33 22.23
CA GLN A 306 0.69 -9.24 21.45
C GLN A 306 1.44 -8.32 22.41
N ILE A 307 2.73 -8.08 22.15
CA ILE A 307 3.55 -7.18 22.97
C ILE A 307 3.78 -5.90 22.17
N GLU A 308 3.40 -4.78 22.79
CA GLU A 308 3.36 -3.46 22.19
C GLU A 308 2.49 -3.41 20.91
N ASN A 309 2.32 -2.20 20.35
CA ASN A 309 1.70 -1.99 19.06
C ASN A 309 2.63 -1.14 18.19
N GLU A 310 3.11 -1.73 17.09
CA GLU A 310 4.06 -1.09 16.17
C GLU A 310 5.26 -0.45 16.89
N PRO A 311 6.02 -1.21 17.70
CA PRO A 311 7.07 -0.69 18.59
C PRO A 311 8.16 0.13 17.89
N PHE A 312 8.36 -0.06 16.58
CA PHE A 312 9.39 0.63 15.79
C PHE A 312 8.85 1.83 14.99
N LEU A 313 7.55 2.08 15.02
CA LEU A 313 6.94 3.17 14.27
C LEU A 313 7.21 4.51 14.98
N PHE A 314 7.79 5.48 14.28
CA PHE A 314 7.99 6.82 14.81
C PHE A 314 6.74 7.69 14.57
N PHE A 315 5.66 7.37 15.30
CA PHE A 315 4.36 8.03 15.26
C PHE A 315 3.72 8.00 16.65
N GLY A 316 2.98 9.05 17.00
CA GLY A 316 2.30 9.17 18.29
C GLY A 316 3.07 9.94 19.37
N GLU A 317 2.46 10.03 20.56
CA GLU A 317 3.01 10.72 21.73
C GLU A 317 3.63 9.71 22.73
N CYS A 318 4.70 9.07 22.30
CA CYS A 318 5.40 8.03 23.07
C CYS A 318 6.82 8.49 23.50
N PRO A 319 7.30 8.10 24.70
CA PRO A 319 8.65 8.41 25.13
C PRO A 319 9.69 7.65 24.29
N ASN A 320 10.89 8.22 24.18
CA ASN A 320 12.03 7.51 23.59
C ASN A 320 12.39 6.28 24.44
N ARG A 321 12.71 5.17 23.77
CA ARG A 321 13.03 3.88 24.41
C ARG A 321 14.43 3.41 23.99
N GLY A 322 15.08 2.58 24.82
CA GLY A 322 16.41 2.04 24.55
C GLY A 322 16.43 1.07 23.36
N LYS A 323 17.58 0.83 22.71
CA LYS A 323 17.62 0.02 21.46
C LYS A 323 17.11 -1.43 21.60
N ASP A 324 17.18 -1.99 22.80
CA ASP A 324 16.84 -3.37 23.13
C ASP A 324 15.55 -3.52 23.95
N PHE A 325 14.75 -2.44 24.07
CA PHE A 325 13.54 -2.43 24.90
C PHE A 325 12.61 -3.61 24.56
N PHE A 326 12.33 -3.78 23.27
CA PHE A 326 11.34 -4.73 22.79
C PHE A 326 11.81 -6.19 22.92
N GLU A 327 13.11 -6.42 22.73
CA GLU A 327 13.72 -7.73 22.94
C GLU A 327 13.60 -8.16 24.41
N LYS A 328 13.85 -7.22 25.34
CA LYS A 328 13.69 -7.46 26.78
C LYS A 328 12.24 -7.74 27.16
N GLU A 329 11.27 -7.01 26.62
CA GLU A 329 9.85 -7.25 26.88
C GLU A 329 9.37 -8.63 26.40
N ILE A 330 9.73 -9.01 25.16
CA ILE A 330 9.45 -10.35 24.64
C ILE A 330 10.12 -11.42 25.51
N ALA A 331 11.37 -11.22 25.91
CA ALA A 331 12.08 -12.14 26.79
C ALA A 331 11.39 -12.28 28.15
N THR A 332 10.92 -11.17 28.75
CA THR A 332 10.14 -11.18 30.00
C THR A 332 8.89 -12.03 29.86
N VAL A 333 8.10 -11.83 28.81
CA VAL A 333 6.85 -12.58 28.57
C VAL A 333 7.15 -14.07 28.37
N LYS A 334 8.13 -14.40 27.50
CA LYS A 334 8.53 -15.79 27.23
C LYS A 334 9.14 -16.51 28.43
N SER A 335 9.71 -15.78 29.39
CA SER A 335 10.23 -16.37 30.64
C SER A 335 9.12 -16.88 31.57
N ILE A 336 7.88 -16.41 31.38
CA ILE A 336 6.71 -16.74 32.20
C ILE A 336 5.80 -17.70 31.46
N ASP A 337 5.57 -17.45 30.18
CA ASP A 337 4.80 -18.30 29.28
C ASP A 337 5.58 -18.51 27.97
N SER A 338 6.30 -19.63 27.91
CA SER A 338 7.06 -20.06 26.73
C SER A 338 6.21 -20.86 25.74
N THR A 339 4.96 -21.18 26.08
CA THR A 339 4.11 -22.08 25.30
C THR A 339 3.29 -21.35 24.24
N ARG A 340 2.87 -20.11 24.54
CA ARG A 340 2.07 -19.30 23.61
C ARG A 340 2.94 -18.45 22.69
N PRO A 341 2.58 -18.31 21.40
CA PRO A 341 3.28 -17.42 20.49
C PRO A 341 3.16 -15.95 20.91
N VAL A 342 4.24 -15.20 20.74
CA VAL A 342 4.26 -13.75 20.87
C VAL A 342 4.11 -13.10 19.49
N ILE A 343 3.18 -12.16 19.37
CA ILE A 343 2.93 -11.35 18.17
C ILE A 343 3.74 -10.06 18.29
N ALA A 344 4.51 -9.75 17.25
CA ALA A 344 5.13 -8.45 17.05
C ALA A 344 4.50 -7.77 15.83
N THR A 345 4.20 -6.48 15.94
CA THR A 345 3.45 -5.76 14.90
C THR A 345 4.26 -4.63 14.27
N ASP A 346 3.92 -4.25 13.04
CA ASP A 346 4.53 -3.10 12.34
C ASP A 346 3.56 -2.53 11.29
N SER A 347 3.82 -1.30 10.85
CA SER A 347 2.97 -0.59 9.91
C SER A 347 2.93 -1.24 8.54
N GLY A 348 1.72 -1.45 8.01
CA GLY A 348 1.52 -2.01 6.68
C GLY A 348 2.10 -1.18 5.58
N GLU A 349 1.83 0.11 5.61
CA GLU A 349 2.06 1.01 4.48
C GLU A 349 3.50 1.53 4.47
N PHE A 350 4.10 1.75 5.63
CA PHE A 350 5.42 2.37 5.75
C PHE A 350 6.43 1.59 6.61
N GLY A 351 5.98 0.64 7.43
CA GLY A 351 6.87 -0.18 8.26
C GLY A 351 7.81 -1.04 7.40
N LEU A 352 9.04 -1.26 7.85
CA LEU A 352 9.99 -2.14 7.12
C LEU A 352 9.72 -3.63 7.36
N TRP A 353 8.91 -3.98 8.36
CA TRP A 353 8.53 -5.32 8.82
C TRP A 353 9.67 -6.21 9.33
N TYR A 354 10.88 -6.12 8.78
CA TYR A 354 11.97 -7.06 9.04
C TYR A 354 12.29 -7.25 10.53
N LYS A 355 12.37 -6.15 11.31
CA LYS A 355 12.67 -6.24 12.74
C LYS A 355 11.55 -6.92 13.52
N ALA A 356 10.31 -6.44 13.40
CA ALA A 356 9.16 -7.02 14.07
C ALA A 356 8.93 -8.48 13.64
N ALA A 357 8.98 -8.76 12.33
CA ALA A 357 8.85 -10.10 11.78
C ALA A 357 9.98 -11.04 12.20
N LYS A 358 11.18 -10.55 12.52
CA LYS A 358 12.25 -11.39 13.07
C LYS A 358 12.04 -11.70 14.56
N MET A 359 11.54 -10.74 15.34
CA MET A 359 11.45 -10.84 16.80
C MET A 359 10.23 -11.61 17.32
N GLY A 360 9.04 -11.38 16.75
CA GLY A 360 7.83 -12.11 17.16
C GLY A 360 7.80 -13.54 16.61
N ASP A 361 7.05 -14.45 17.23
CA ASP A 361 6.76 -15.79 16.68
C ASP A 361 5.75 -15.70 15.52
N VAL A 362 4.85 -14.72 15.60
CA VAL A 362 3.87 -14.33 14.58
C VAL A 362 4.09 -12.86 14.24
N PHE A 363 3.99 -12.50 12.97
CA PHE A 363 4.04 -11.11 12.53
C PHE A 363 2.64 -10.58 12.24
N GLY A 364 2.30 -9.42 12.82
CA GLY A 364 1.05 -8.71 12.55
C GLY A 364 1.28 -7.40 11.80
N THR A 365 0.67 -7.23 10.63
CA THR A 365 0.68 -5.94 9.92
C THR A 365 -0.61 -5.17 10.19
N THR A 366 -0.49 -3.85 10.29
CA THR A 366 -1.65 -2.96 10.10
C THR A 366 -2.00 -2.84 8.62
N MET A 367 -3.22 -2.43 8.30
CA MET A 367 -3.73 -2.25 6.95
C MET A 367 -4.74 -1.11 6.94
N TYR A 368 -4.21 0.10 6.80
CA TYR A 368 -4.97 1.32 6.65
C TYR A 368 -4.91 1.80 5.22
N ARG A 369 -6.07 2.08 4.64
CA ARG A 369 -6.18 2.55 3.26
C ARG A 369 -6.39 4.05 3.18
N LYS A 370 -7.11 4.63 4.14
CA LYS A 370 -7.38 6.07 4.21
C LYS A 370 -7.06 6.59 5.60
N VAL A 371 -6.19 7.59 5.68
CA VAL A 371 -5.78 8.19 6.95
C VAL A 371 -5.97 9.70 6.93
N HIS A 372 -6.03 10.29 8.11
CA HIS A 372 -5.81 11.72 8.28
C HIS A 372 -4.32 12.02 8.42
N THR A 373 -3.80 13.03 7.73
CA THR A 373 -2.39 13.44 7.84
C THR A 373 -2.25 14.83 8.45
N ARG A 374 -1.48 14.97 9.54
CA ARG A 374 -1.25 16.30 10.15
C ARG A 374 -0.52 17.27 9.21
N ALA A 375 0.38 16.78 8.34
CA ALA A 375 1.22 17.61 7.47
C ALA A 375 0.50 18.14 6.21
N LEU A 376 -0.45 17.36 5.66
CA LEU A 376 -1.23 17.72 4.46
C LEU A 376 -2.72 17.94 4.77
N GLY A 377 -3.11 17.86 6.04
CA GLY A 377 -4.49 18.02 6.52
C GLY A 377 -5.16 19.34 6.12
N TRP A 378 -4.37 20.38 5.83
CA TRP A 378 -4.85 21.67 5.34
C TRP A 378 -5.21 21.69 3.85
N LEU A 379 -4.70 20.73 3.06
CA LEU A 379 -5.03 20.55 1.63
C LEU A 379 -6.04 19.43 1.42
N PHE A 380 -5.92 18.35 2.19
CA PHE A 380 -6.76 17.16 2.10
C PHE A 380 -7.06 16.69 3.53
N GLU A 381 -8.35 16.66 3.91
CA GLU A 381 -8.75 16.19 5.24
C GLU A 381 -8.30 14.74 5.44
N ASN A 382 -8.62 13.85 4.49
CA ASN A 382 -8.12 12.48 4.48
C ASN A 382 -7.43 12.15 3.15
N ILE A 383 -6.42 11.28 3.20
CA ILE A 383 -5.69 10.79 2.04
C ILE A 383 -5.89 9.28 1.96
N GLU A 384 -6.44 8.82 0.83
CA GLU A 384 -6.39 7.41 0.46
C GLU A 384 -5.01 7.09 -0.12
N TYR A 385 -4.32 6.12 0.46
CA TYR A 385 -3.00 5.73 0.01
C TYR A 385 -3.09 5.08 -1.38
N PRO A 386 -2.23 5.46 -2.33
CA PRO A 386 -2.18 4.85 -3.65
C PRO A 386 -1.43 3.51 -3.62
N ILE A 387 -1.79 2.63 -2.68
CA ILE A 387 -1.15 1.33 -2.40
C ILE A 387 -2.15 0.22 -2.73
N GLY A 388 -1.93 -0.48 -3.83
CA GLY A 388 -2.72 -1.65 -4.20
C GLY A 388 -2.38 -2.90 -3.37
N PRO A 389 -3.24 -3.94 -3.35
CA PRO A 389 -3.06 -5.14 -2.54
C PRO A 389 -1.81 -5.94 -2.94
N GLU A 390 -1.30 -5.77 -4.17
CA GLU A 390 -0.01 -6.32 -4.62
C GLU A 390 1.18 -5.89 -3.76
N HIS A 391 1.09 -4.73 -3.10
CA HIS A 391 2.14 -4.24 -2.21
C HIS A 391 2.38 -5.22 -1.06
N PHE A 392 1.32 -5.63 -0.37
CA PHE A 392 1.39 -6.54 0.77
C PHE A 392 1.90 -7.93 0.35
N ARG A 393 1.43 -8.45 -0.80
CA ARG A 393 1.89 -9.73 -1.36
C ARG A 393 3.39 -9.74 -1.64
N LEU A 394 3.90 -8.70 -2.29
CA LEU A 394 5.32 -8.59 -2.59
C LEU A 394 6.15 -8.42 -1.31
N LYS A 395 5.70 -7.53 -0.43
CA LYS A 395 6.39 -7.22 0.82
C LYS A 395 6.49 -8.46 1.71
N GLU A 396 5.41 -9.21 1.86
CA GLU A 396 5.39 -10.47 2.59
C GLU A 396 6.45 -11.45 2.07
N ARG A 397 6.49 -11.68 0.74
CA ARG A 397 7.48 -12.58 0.12
C ARG A 397 8.92 -12.14 0.37
N ILE A 398 9.19 -10.84 0.22
CA ILE A 398 10.53 -10.29 0.49
C ILE A 398 10.91 -10.51 1.95
N ILE A 399 10.01 -10.23 2.89
CA ILE A 399 10.32 -10.35 4.31
C ILE A 399 10.53 -11.80 4.71
N ARG A 400 9.69 -12.74 4.23
CA ARG A 400 9.89 -14.19 4.43
C ARG A 400 11.26 -14.66 3.96
N LEU A 401 11.71 -14.17 2.80
CA LEU A 401 13.04 -14.44 2.27
C LEU A 401 14.14 -13.84 3.18
N LEU A 402 14.01 -12.57 3.58
CA LEU A 402 15.01 -11.88 4.41
C LEU A 402 15.18 -12.50 5.81
N ILE A 403 14.09 -12.98 6.42
CA ILE A 403 14.14 -13.66 7.72
C ILE A 403 14.42 -15.17 7.59
N ASN A 404 14.51 -15.69 6.36
CA ASN A 404 14.65 -17.11 6.05
C ASN A 404 13.63 -18.01 6.76
N ASN A 405 12.35 -17.60 6.78
CA ASN A 405 11.27 -18.35 7.39
C ASN A 405 9.98 -18.23 6.56
N PHE A 406 9.81 -19.16 5.64
CA PHE A 406 8.68 -19.17 4.71
C PHE A 406 7.38 -19.70 5.32
N THR A 407 7.43 -20.41 6.45
CA THR A 407 6.25 -20.95 7.15
C THR A 407 5.74 -20.06 8.27
N LYS A 408 6.45 -18.96 8.59
CA LYS A 408 6.04 -18.02 9.63
C LYS A 408 4.63 -17.49 9.40
N ARG A 409 3.82 -17.39 10.44
CA ARG A 409 2.46 -16.85 10.32
C ARG A 409 2.53 -15.33 10.21
N PHE A 410 1.91 -14.79 9.16
CA PHE A 410 1.73 -13.36 8.92
C PHE A 410 0.22 -13.11 8.93
N ILE A 411 -0.23 -12.14 9.72
CA ILE A 411 -1.65 -11.80 9.89
C ILE A 411 -1.85 -10.31 9.72
N VAL A 412 -3.05 -9.91 9.29
CA VAL A 412 -3.47 -8.50 9.36
C VAL A 412 -4.10 -8.28 10.72
N ILE A 413 -3.33 -7.73 11.64
CA ILE A 413 -3.76 -7.56 13.03
C ILE A 413 -4.64 -6.33 13.23
N GLU A 414 -4.68 -5.44 12.23
CA GLU A 414 -5.46 -4.21 12.26
C GLU A 414 -5.88 -3.83 10.84
N LEU A 415 -7.05 -4.31 10.43
CA LEU A 415 -7.68 -3.93 9.17
C LEU A 415 -8.62 -2.76 9.42
N GLN A 416 -8.39 -1.63 8.74
CA GLN A 416 -9.24 -0.45 8.86
C GLN A 416 -10.69 -0.80 8.56
N ALA A 417 -11.57 -0.58 9.53
CA ALA A 417 -12.99 -0.79 9.37
C ALA A 417 -13.86 0.27 10.09
N GLU A 418 -13.26 1.41 10.39
CA GLU A 418 -13.91 2.60 10.95
C GLU A 418 -13.28 3.88 10.35
N PRO A 419 -13.95 5.04 10.47
CA PRO A 419 -13.39 6.31 10.02
C PRO A 419 -12.13 6.69 10.81
N TRP A 420 -11.10 7.15 10.09
CA TRP A 420 -9.96 7.83 10.70
C TRP A 420 -10.22 9.34 10.71
N SER A 421 -10.25 9.95 11.88
CA SER A 421 -10.59 11.37 12.07
C SER A 421 -9.63 12.07 13.05
N PRO A 422 -9.28 13.35 12.83
CA PRO A 422 -8.54 14.15 13.81
C PRO A 422 -9.38 14.56 15.02
N THR A 423 -10.71 14.61 14.88
CA THR A 423 -11.65 14.88 15.96
C THR A 423 -12.38 13.61 16.37
N GLN A 424 -12.91 13.58 17.59
CA GLN A 424 -13.59 12.39 18.10
C GLN A 424 -14.85 12.08 17.29
N LEU A 425 -15.10 10.81 16.99
CA LEU A 425 -16.17 10.42 16.07
C LEU A 425 -17.56 10.72 16.61
N GLN A 426 -17.76 10.67 17.94
CA GLN A 426 -19.05 10.99 18.54
C GLN A 426 -19.44 12.47 18.44
N ASP A 427 -18.46 13.34 18.22
CA ASP A 427 -18.63 14.79 18.06
C ASP A 427 -18.86 15.20 16.59
N ARG A 428 -18.73 14.26 15.65
CA ARG A 428 -18.98 14.49 14.22
C ARG A 428 -20.42 14.16 13.84
N SER A 429 -20.94 14.87 12.83
CA SER A 429 -22.22 14.53 12.22
C SER A 429 -22.17 13.13 11.59
N TYR A 430 -23.33 12.53 11.36
CA TYR A 430 -23.41 11.24 10.68
C TYR A 430 -22.87 11.35 9.25
N GLU A 431 -23.22 12.43 8.55
CA GLU A 431 -22.81 12.71 7.18
C GLU A 431 -21.29 12.81 7.05
N ASP A 432 -20.63 13.54 7.95
CA ASP A 432 -19.16 13.66 7.96
C ASP A 432 -18.50 12.28 8.16
N GLN A 433 -19.06 11.44 9.03
CA GLN A 433 -18.54 10.09 9.26
C GLN A 433 -18.69 9.20 8.02
N MET A 434 -19.81 9.31 7.31
CA MET A 434 -20.06 8.57 6.06
C MET A 434 -19.18 9.05 4.90
N GLU A 435 -18.80 10.33 4.86
CA GLU A 435 -17.83 10.83 3.89
C GLU A 435 -16.42 10.28 4.15
N LEU A 436 -16.01 10.25 5.43
CA LEU A 436 -14.73 9.68 5.83
C LEU A 436 -14.67 8.17 5.55
N PHE A 437 -15.73 7.44 5.86
CA PHE A 437 -15.80 5.99 5.73
C PHE A 437 -17.21 5.55 5.33
N SER A 438 -17.47 5.50 4.03
CA SER A 438 -18.76 5.06 3.48
C SER A 438 -18.90 3.54 3.50
N PHE A 439 -20.14 3.05 3.36
CA PHE A 439 -20.41 1.62 3.30
C PHE A 439 -19.76 0.97 2.07
N ASP A 440 -19.79 1.65 0.91
CA ASP A 440 -19.11 1.18 -0.30
C ASP A 440 -17.60 1.06 -0.05
N TYR A 441 -16.99 2.04 0.62
CA TYR A 441 -15.59 2.00 0.99
C TYR A 441 -15.26 0.86 1.97
N PHE A 442 -16.17 0.55 2.90
CA PHE A 442 -16.01 -0.62 3.78
C PHE A 442 -16.01 -1.93 3.00
N THR A 443 -16.99 -2.13 2.11
CA THR A 443 -17.08 -3.35 1.28
C THR A 443 -15.87 -3.50 0.35
N ASP A 444 -15.42 -2.39 -0.25
CA ASP A 444 -14.20 -2.35 -1.06
C ASP A 444 -12.94 -2.63 -0.22
N THR A 445 -12.90 -2.21 1.05
CA THR A 445 -11.80 -2.53 1.97
C THR A 445 -11.73 -4.01 2.31
N ILE A 446 -12.88 -4.68 2.46
CA ILE A 446 -12.91 -6.14 2.61
C ILE A 446 -12.46 -6.85 1.32
N LYS A 447 -12.87 -6.37 0.15
CA LYS A 447 -12.39 -6.89 -1.13
C LYS A 447 -10.87 -6.72 -1.26
N TYR A 448 -10.35 -5.52 -1.01
CA TYR A 448 -8.93 -5.21 -0.96
C TYR A 448 -8.18 -6.17 -0.04
N ALA A 449 -8.68 -6.35 1.18
CA ALA A 449 -8.11 -7.27 2.17
C ALA A 449 -8.03 -8.69 1.58
N LYS A 450 -9.12 -9.23 1.01
CA LYS A 450 -9.10 -10.56 0.36
C LYS A 450 -8.06 -10.66 -0.76
N GLU A 451 -7.82 -9.59 -1.51
CA GLU A 451 -6.81 -9.54 -2.59
C GLU A 451 -5.36 -9.43 -2.09
N THR A 452 -5.13 -9.11 -0.81
CA THR A 452 -3.77 -9.12 -0.23
C THR A 452 -3.24 -10.52 0.03
N GLY A 453 -4.11 -11.53 0.10
CA GLY A 453 -3.70 -12.94 0.16
C GLY A 453 -3.35 -13.50 1.53
N PHE A 454 -3.51 -12.75 2.64
CA PHE A 454 -3.39 -13.31 3.99
C PHE A 454 -4.58 -14.22 4.34
N ASP A 455 -4.41 -15.06 5.36
CA ASP A 455 -5.41 -16.03 5.83
C ASP A 455 -6.18 -15.55 7.08
N GLU A 456 -5.79 -14.40 7.65
CA GLU A 456 -6.34 -13.94 8.92
C GLU A 456 -6.29 -12.41 9.03
N TYR A 457 -7.43 -11.84 9.40
CA TYR A 457 -7.64 -10.41 9.49
C TYR A 457 -8.42 -10.07 10.77
N TYR A 458 -7.98 -9.06 11.49
CA TYR A 458 -8.69 -8.50 12.63
C TYR A 458 -9.26 -7.15 12.24
N LEU A 459 -10.59 -7.06 12.13
CA LEU A 459 -11.27 -5.80 11.83
C LEU A 459 -11.15 -4.83 13.01
N TRP A 460 -10.83 -3.57 12.69
CA TRP A 460 -10.75 -2.46 13.62
C TRP A 460 -11.94 -1.52 13.39
N GLY A 461 -12.99 -1.63 14.21
CA GLY A 461 -14.19 -0.81 14.04
C GLY A 461 -15.51 -1.32 14.65
N ALA A 462 -15.50 -2.45 15.37
CA ALA A 462 -16.74 -3.09 15.82
C ALA A 462 -17.58 -2.21 16.75
N GLU A 463 -16.91 -1.43 17.60
CA GLU A 463 -17.53 -0.48 18.53
C GLU A 463 -18.19 0.66 17.76
N TRP A 464 -17.56 1.15 16.69
CA TRP A 464 -18.12 2.19 15.82
C TRP A 464 -19.34 1.70 15.04
N TRP A 465 -19.32 0.46 14.51
CA TRP A 465 -20.49 -0.13 13.86
C TRP A 465 -21.69 -0.22 14.80
N TYR A 466 -21.45 -0.60 16.06
CA TYR A 466 -22.50 -0.64 17.08
C TYR A 466 -23.01 0.77 17.40
N PHE A 467 -22.10 1.74 17.56
CA PHE A 467 -22.46 3.14 17.79
C PHE A 467 -23.35 3.72 16.69
N ILE A 468 -23.01 3.54 15.42
CA ILE A 468 -23.83 4.07 14.31
C ILE A 468 -25.16 3.33 14.17
N LYS A 469 -25.20 2.04 14.50
CA LYS A 469 -26.43 1.25 14.55
C LYS A 469 -27.37 1.80 15.63
N GLU A 470 -26.89 2.00 16.85
CA GLU A 470 -27.74 2.41 17.97
C GLU A 470 -28.11 3.90 17.92
N LYS A 471 -27.16 4.78 17.55
CA LYS A 471 -27.38 6.25 17.54
C LYS A 471 -28.09 6.73 16.29
N TYR A 472 -27.78 6.17 15.13
CA TYR A 472 -28.26 6.65 13.82
C TYR A 472 -29.16 5.65 13.08
N ASN A 473 -29.46 4.49 13.70
CA ASN A 473 -30.28 3.43 13.09
C ASN A 473 -29.70 2.91 11.76
N ASP A 474 -28.37 2.96 11.58
CA ASP A 474 -27.68 2.44 10.41
C ASP A 474 -26.99 1.11 10.73
N SER A 475 -27.70 0.02 10.46
CA SER A 475 -27.20 -1.34 10.71
C SER A 475 -26.33 -1.90 9.59
N ARG A 476 -26.12 -1.18 8.47
CA ARG A 476 -25.50 -1.76 7.26
C ARG A 476 -24.12 -2.34 7.52
N TYR A 477 -23.28 -1.65 8.30
CA TYR A 477 -21.94 -2.10 8.66
C TYR A 477 -21.98 -3.35 9.56
N TRP A 478 -22.85 -3.33 10.58
CA TRP A 478 -23.06 -4.45 11.49
C TRP A 478 -23.58 -5.69 10.76
N ASP A 479 -24.55 -5.51 9.88
CA ASP A 479 -25.17 -6.58 9.10
C ASP A 479 -24.20 -7.17 8.09
N PHE A 480 -23.40 -6.35 7.43
CA PHE A 480 -22.34 -6.82 6.55
C PHE A 480 -21.25 -7.57 7.32
N ALA A 481 -20.80 -7.04 8.46
CA ALA A 481 -19.80 -7.72 9.31
C ALA A 481 -20.26 -9.12 9.75
N LYS A 482 -21.55 -9.29 10.10
CA LYS A 482 -22.12 -10.64 10.38
C LYS A 482 -21.94 -11.62 9.24
N THR A 483 -21.94 -11.16 7.99
CA THR A 483 -21.73 -12.06 6.84
C THR A 483 -20.29 -12.55 6.73
N LEU A 484 -19.33 -11.81 7.29
CA LEU A 484 -17.90 -12.19 7.28
C LEU A 484 -17.58 -13.27 8.32
N PHE A 485 -18.29 -13.27 9.46
CA PHE A 485 -18.04 -14.22 10.56
C PHE A 485 -18.91 -15.49 10.48
N LYS A 486 -19.86 -15.56 9.55
CA LYS A 486 -20.77 -16.71 9.36
C LYS A 486 -20.18 -17.83 8.49
N THR A 487 -18.93 -17.71 8.07
CA THR A 487 -18.27 -18.63 7.13
C THR A 487 -17.98 -20.00 7.71
#